data_AF-A0AAE1R6I7-F1
#
_entry.id   AF-A0AAE1R6I7-F1
#
_cell.length_a   1.000
_cell.length_b   1.000
_cell.length_c   1.000
_cell.angle_alpha   90.00
_cell.angle_beta   90.00
_cell.angle_gamma   90.00
#
_symmetry.space_group_name_H-M   'P 1'
#
loop_
_entity.id
_entity.type
_entity.pdbx_description
1 polymer ?
#
loop_
_entity_poly.entity_id
_entity_poly.type
_entity_poly.pdbx_seq_one_letter_code
_entity_poly.pdbx_strand_id
1 'polypeptide(L)'
;MMLNHLMGKLKNIHLQLIPKFNDVVETPRENNEVVPNDVKEGYFAVFSVNAEEEPRRFIVELHWLTDPSFLKLLKQAENEYGFAQKGVLEVPCRAAELQKILKIKIGMNTTANFAV
;
A
#
# COMPACT_ATOMS: atom_id res chain seq x y z
N MET A 1 -10.06 28.17 1.65
CA MET A 1 -11.30 27.36 1.75
C MET A 1 -11.17 26.07 0.92
N MET A 2 -10.26 25.18 1.29
CA MET A 2 -10.14 23.83 0.69
C MET A 2 -10.04 22.74 1.76
N LEU A 3 -9.39 23.05 2.90
CA LEU A 3 -9.30 22.15 4.04
C LEU A 3 -10.67 21.85 4.67
N ASN A 4 -11.55 22.84 4.78
CA ASN A 4 -12.90 22.66 5.34
C ASN A 4 -13.79 21.80 4.43
N HIS A 5 -13.54 21.84 3.13
CA HIS A 5 -14.23 21.01 2.13
C HIS A 5 -13.71 19.57 2.15
N LEU A 6 -12.40 19.39 2.30
CA LEU A 6 -11.76 18.08 2.44
C LEU A 6 -12.15 17.43 3.78
N MET A 7 -12.13 18.18 4.87
CA MET A 7 -12.57 17.73 6.20
C MET A 7 -14.08 17.50 6.25
N GLY A 8 -14.87 18.27 5.49
CA GLY A 8 -16.30 18.04 5.31
C GLY A 8 -16.59 16.74 4.56
N LYS A 9 -15.82 16.46 3.51
CA LYS A 9 -15.86 15.16 2.81
C LYS A 9 -15.37 14.02 3.69
N LEU A 10 -14.32 14.24 4.50
CA LEU A 10 -13.81 13.25 5.45
C LEU A 10 -14.82 12.94 6.56
N LYS A 11 -15.51 13.95 7.10
CA LYS A 11 -16.57 13.79 8.12
C LYS A 11 -17.81 13.09 7.56
N ASN A 12 -18.16 13.31 6.30
CA ASN A 12 -19.29 12.63 5.66
C ASN A 12 -18.95 11.17 5.28
N ILE A 13 -17.68 10.88 5.02
CA ILE A 13 -17.14 9.52 4.86
C ILE A 13 -17.02 8.81 6.23
N HIS A 14 -16.75 9.55 7.31
CA HIS A 14 -16.58 9.01 8.67
C HIS A 14 -17.86 8.44 9.30
N LEU A 15 -19.06 8.73 8.76
CA LEU A 15 -20.31 8.12 9.21
C LEU A 15 -20.82 6.98 8.32
N GLN A 16 -20.15 6.71 7.20
CA GLN A 16 -20.46 5.58 6.32
C GLN A 16 -19.39 4.47 6.36
N LEU A 17 -18.27 4.71 7.06
CA LEU A 17 -17.18 3.75 7.28
C LEU A 17 -17.17 3.13 8.69
N ILE A 18 -18.20 3.36 9.51
CA ILE A 18 -18.45 2.44 10.64
C ILE A 18 -19.28 1.31 10.02
N PRO A 19 -18.71 0.12 9.76
CA PRO A 19 -19.56 -1.03 9.55
C PRO A 19 -20.36 -1.17 10.83
N LYS A 20 -21.70 -1.15 10.74
CA LYS A 20 -22.50 -1.63 11.85
C LYS A 20 -22.01 -3.04 12.13
N PHE A 21 -21.32 -3.21 13.24
CA PHE A 21 -20.59 -4.41 13.63
C PHE A 21 -21.55 -5.54 14.07
N ASN A 22 -22.71 -5.67 13.41
CA ASN A 22 -23.77 -6.60 13.78
C ASN A 22 -24.23 -7.51 12.64
N ASP A 23 -23.75 -7.34 11.40
CA ASP A 23 -24.00 -8.30 10.32
C ASP A 23 -22.67 -8.73 9.69
N VAL A 24 -21.85 -9.43 10.48
CA VAL A 24 -20.93 -10.40 9.90
C VAL A 24 -21.81 -11.55 9.42
N VAL A 25 -22.36 -11.41 8.21
CA VAL A 25 -22.65 -12.59 7.41
C VAL A 25 -21.28 -13.20 7.16
N GLU A 26 -20.95 -14.23 7.94
CA GLU A 26 -19.96 -15.21 7.53
C GLU A 26 -20.50 -15.81 6.23
N THR A 27 -20.15 -15.20 5.11
CA THR A 27 -20.20 -15.93 3.85
C THR A 27 -19.28 -17.13 4.06
N PRO A 28 -19.72 -18.37 3.79
CA PRO A 28 -18.82 -19.50 3.78
C PRO A 28 -17.67 -19.12 2.85
N ARG A 29 -16.46 -18.98 3.40
CA ARG A 29 -15.26 -18.72 2.62
C ARG A 29 -14.88 -20.01 1.89
N GLU A 30 -15.74 -20.47 0.98
CA GLU A 30 -15.34 -21.39 -0.07
C GLU A 30 -14.72 -20.56 -1.18
N ASN A 31 -13.49 -20.16 -0.94
CA ASN A 31 -12.46 -19.99 -1.96
C ASN A 31 -11.16 -20.08 -1.18
N ASN A 32 -10.34 -21.09 -1.49
CA ASN A 32 -8.97 -21.20 -1.01
C ASN A 32 -8.10 -20.09 -1.62
N GLU A 33 -8.48 -18.82 -1.46
CA GLU A 33 -7.59 -17.70 -1.72
C GLU A 33 -6.56 -17.68 -0.58
N VAL A 34 -5.48 -18.41 -0.82
CA VAL A 34 -4.30 -18.39 0.01
C VAL A 34 -3.77 -16.97 -0.01
N VAL A 35 -4.06 -16.19 1.04
CA VAL A 35 -3.37 -14.93 1.28
C VAL A 35 -1.88 -15.26 1.27
N PRO A 36 -1.08 -14.62 0.40
CA PRO A 36 0.34 -14.92 0.30
C PRO A 36 1.00 -14.83 1.69
N ASN A 37 1.60 -15.94 2.12
CA ASN A 37 2.14 -16.09 3.48
C ASN A 37 3.37 -15.18 3.74
N ASP A 38 3.78 -14.40 2.74
CA ASP A 38 4.90 -13.45 2.80
C ASP A 38 4.49 -12.06 3.32
N VAL A 39 3.19 -11.78 3.46
CA VAL A 39 2.69 -10.53 4.04
C VAL A 39 2.30 -10.75 5.50
N LYS A 40 3.07 -10.16 6.42
CA LYS A 40 2.82 -10.22 7.87
C LYS A 40 1.80 -9.18 8.31
N GLU A 41 1.18 -9.38 9.47
CA GLU A 41 0.35 -8.36 10.10
C GLU A 41 1.12 -7.05 10.28
N GLY A 42 0.47 -5.92 10.01
CA GLY A 42 1.11 -4.61 10.02
C GLY A 42 1.88 -4.26 8.74
N TYR A 43 1.90 -5.15 7.75
CA TYR A 43 2.48 -4.93 6.43
C TYR A 43 1.42 -5.04 5.32
N PHE A 44 1.72 -4.46 4.16
CA PHE A 44 0.94 -4.61 2.94
C PHE A 44 1.84 -4.77 1.73
N ALA A 45 1.30 -5.30 0.63
CA ALA A 45 2.00 -5.39 -0.64
C ALA A 45 1.72 -4.17 -1.51
N VAL A 46 2.75 -3.64 -2.14
CA VAL A 46 2.66 -2.56 -3.14
C VAL A 46 3.52 -2.90 -4.35
N PHE A 47 3.03 -2.60 -5.54
CA PHE A 47 3.78 -2.70 -6.79
C PHE A 47 4.20 -1.31 -7.27
N SER A 48 5.47 -1.15 -7.63
CA SER A 48 5.89 -0.02 -8.46
C SER A 48 5.61 -0.36 -9.92
N VAL A 49 4.85 0.48 -10.62
CA VAL A 49 4.52 0.29 -12.04
C VAL A 49 5.05 1.49 -12.83
N ASN A 50 5.76 1.20 -13.92
CA ASN A 50 6.28 2.19 -14.84
C ASN A 50 6.33 1.60 -16.26
N ALA A 51 6.14 2.43 -17.30
CA ALA A 51 6.12 1.96 -18.68
C ALA A 51 7.48 1.42 -19.19
N GLU A 52 8.58 1.79 -18.54
CA GLU A 52 9.95 1.49 -18.98
C GLU A 52 10.58 0.30 -18.22
N GLU A 53 9.90 -0.26 -17.21
CA GLU A 53 10.41 -1.37 -16.39
C GLU A 53 9.30 -2.33 -15.95
N GLU A 54 9.68 -3.57 -15.66
CA GLU A 54 8.73 -4.56 -15.15
C GLU A 54 8.23 -4.19 -13.74
N PRO A 55 6.94 -4.44 -13.42
CA PRO A 55 6.40 -4.19 -12.09
C PRO A 55 7.19 -4.92 -11.00
N ARG A 56 7.52 -4.21 -9.91
CA ARG A 56 8.24 -4.78 -8.75
C ARG A 56 7.39 -4.73 -7.49
N ARG A 57 7.26 -5.88 -6.83
CA ARG A 57 6.55 -6.04 -5.56
C ARG A 57 7.42 -5.65 -4.36
N PHE A 58 6.84 -4.94 -3.42
CA PHE A 58 7.42 -4.60 -2.12
C PHE A 58 6.44 -4.96 -1.01
N ILE A 59 6.97 -5.45 0.11
CA ILE A 59 6.22 -5.62 1.36
C ILE A 59 6.63 -4.48 2.29
N VAL A 60 5.65 -3.70 2.72
CA VAL A 60 5.86 -2.40 3.37
C VAL A 60 5.00 -2.27 4.63
N GLU A 61 5.54 -1.64 5.66
CA GLU A 61 4.81 -1.40 6.91
C GLU A 61 3.70 -0.37 6.72
N LEU A 62 2.57 -0.54 7.43
CA LEU A 62 1.43 0.38 7.38
C LEU A 62 1.79 1.83 7.78
N HIS A 63 2.85 2.05 8.56
CA HIS A 63 3.30 3.40 8.93
C HIS A 63 3.61 4.29 7.71
N TRP A 64 4.00 3.70 6.58
CA TRP A 64 4.25 4.44 5.33
C TRP A 64 3.00 5.12 4.77
N LEU A 65 1.80 4.67 5.13
CA LEU A 65 0.55 5.35 4.76
C LEU A 65 0.40 6.74 5.42
N THR A 66 1.29 7.11 6.35
CA THR A 66 1.35 8.44 6.97
C THR A 66 2.53 9.29 6.49
N ASP A 67 3.45 8.74 5.69
CA ASP A 67 4.59 9.48 5.16
C ASP A 67 4.15 10.42 4.02
N PRO A 68 4.49 11.72 4.06
CA PRO A 68 4.08 12.67 3.03
C PRO A 68 4.57 12.34 1.62
N SER A 69 5.70 11.65 1.47
CA SER A 69 6.24 11.25 0.17
C SER A 69 5.45 10.07 -0.39
N PHE A 70 5.09 9.11 0.45
CA PHE A 70 4.24 8.00 0.07
C PHE A 70 2.81 8.46 -0.26
N LEU A 71 2.26 9.39 0.52
CA LEU A 71 0.95 9.99 0.23
C LEU A 71 0.90 10.72 -1.12
N LYS A 72 2.01 11.34 -1.56
CA LYS A 72 2.11 11.92 -2.90
C LYS A 72 2.03 10.84 -3.99
N LEU A 73 2.70 9.71 -3.81
CA LEU A 73 2.58 8.57 -4.74
C LEU A 73 1.15 8.03 -4.80
N LEU A 74 0.49 7.88 -3.65
CA LEU A 74 -0.91 7.44 -3.61
C LEU A 74 -1.83 8.43 -4.35
N LYS A 75 -1.57 9.73 -4.22
CA LYS A 75 -2.33 10.74 -4.95
C LYS A 75 -2.10 10.65 -6.47
N GLN A 76 -0.89 10.32 -6.90
CA GLN A 76 -0.60 10.09 -8.32
C GLN A 76 -1.33 8.84 -8.82
N ALA A 77 -1.28 7.74 -8.07
CA ALA A 77 -2.02 6.52 -8.38
C ALA A 77 -3.53 6.77 -8.50
N GLU A 78 -4.12 7.54 -7.57
CA GLU A 78 -5.52 7.94 -7.64
C GLU A 78 -5.83 8.75 -8.91
N ASN A 79 -4.95 9.67 -9.31
CA ASN A 79 -5.18 10.49 -10.51
C ASN A 79 -5.09 9.68 -11.80
N GLU A 80 -4.27 8.62 -11.83
CA GLU A 80 -4.05 7.78 -13.03
C GLU A 80 -5.06 6.64 -13.14
N TYR A 81 -5.33 5.95 -12.02
CA TYR A 81 -6.14 4.73 -11.98
C TYR A 81 -7.51 4.93 -11.32
N GLY A 82 -7.74 6.07 -10.66
CA GLY A 82 -8.91 6.29 -9.83
C GLY A 82 -8.93 5.40 -8.59
N PHE A 83 -10.13 5.17 -8.05
CA PHE A 83 -10.34 4.26 -6.90
C PHE A 83 -10.85 2.88 -7.32
N ALA A 84 -10.83 2.57 -8.62
CA ALA A 84 -11.38 1.33 -9.16
C ALA A 84 -10.42 0.14 -9.05
N GLN A 85 -9.20 0.37 -8.56
CA GLN A 85 -8.18 -0.66 -8.41
C GLN A 85 -8.67 -1.76 -7.46
N LYS A 86 -8.69 -3.00 -7.95
CA LYS A 86 -9.03 -4.20 -7.18
C LYS A 86 -7.77 -5.00 -6.95
N GLY A 87 -7.56 -5.49 -5.72
CA GLY A 87 -6.41 -6.33 -5.38
C GLY A 87 -5.25 -5.52 -4.78
N VAL A 88 -4.03 -5.78 -5.27
CA VAL A 88 -2.79 -5.19 -4.72
C VAL A 88 -2.66 -3.74 -5.16
N LEU A 89 -2.16 -2.87 -4.28
CA LEU A 89 -1.90 -1.46 -4.57
C LEU A 89 -0.75 -1.29 -5.57
N GLU A 90 -0.94 -0.44 -6.57
CA GLU A 90 0.03 -0.09 -7.61
C GLU A 90 0.29 1.41 -7.52
N VAL A 91 1.55 1.80 -7.57
CA VAL A 91 1.96 3.20 -7.55
C VAL A 91 2.76 3.53 -8.81
N PRO A 92 2.42 4.62 -9.52
CA PRO A 92 3.05 4.98 -10.78
C PRO A 92 4.42 5.62 -10.50
N CYS A 93 5.45 4.80 -10.35
CA CYS A 93 6.81 5.24 -10.08
C CYS A 93 7.81 4.14 -10.45
N ARG A 94 9.07 4.52 -10.60
CA ARG A 94 10.14 3.52 -10.74
C ARG A 94 10.40 2.85 -9.40
N ALA A 95 10.79 1.57 -9.43
CA ALA A 95 11.17 0.79 -8.27
C ALA A 95 12.23 1.51 -7.40
N ALA A 96 13.20 2.17 -8.04
CA ALA A 96 14.24 2.93 -7.34
C ALA A 96 13.71 4.15 -6.58
N GLU A 97 12.63 4.78 -7.06
CA GLU A 97 11.99 5.92 -6.38
C GLU A 97 11.22 5.45 -5.15
N LEU A 98 10.46 4.37 -5.29
CA LEU A 98 9.75 3.74 -4.19
C LEU A 98 10.74 3.27 -3.11
N GLN A 99 11.87 2.68 -3.49
CA GLN A 99 12.91 2.28 -2.54
C GLN A 99 13.51 3.46 -1.76
N LYS A 100 13.74 4.59 -2.43
CA LYS A 100 14.23 5.82 -1.78
C LYS A 100 13.22 6.33 -0.76
N ILE A 101 11.93 6.33 -1.12
CA ILE A 101 10.85 6.73 -0.22
C ILE A 101 10.83 5.80 0.99
N LEU A 102 10.82 4.49 0.76
CA LEU A 102 10.77 3.47 1.80
C LEU A 102 12.08 3.33 2.60
N LYS A 103 13.14 4.08 2.24
CA LYS A 103 14.50 3.98 2.81
C LYS A 103 15.03 2.54 2.83
N ILE A 104 14.56 1.71 1.91
CA ILE A 104 14.97 0.30 1.82
C ILE A 104 16.37 0.27 1.20
N LYS A 105 17.36 -0.15 1.99
CA LYS A 105 18.64 -0.59 1.43
C LYS A 105 18.42 -1.96 0.83
N ILE A 106 18.47 -2.09 -0.50
CA ILE A 106 18.70 -3.39 -1.10
C ILE A 106 20.11 -3.78 -0.66
N GLY A 107 20.21 -4.72 0.28
CA GLY A 107 21.50 -5.29 0.63
C GLY A 107 22.05 -6.01 -0.59
N MET A 108 23.10 -5.44 -1.19
CA MET A 108 24.21 -6.29 -1.62
C MET A 108 24.63 -7.07 -0.37
N ASN A 109 24.28 -8.36 -0.33
CA ASN A 109 24.87 -9.43 0.48
C ASN A 109 25.66 -9.00 1.74
N THR A 110 25.05 -9.18 2.91
CA THR A 110 25.77 -9.22 4.20
C THR A 110 26.60 -10.52 4.27
N THR A 111 27.75 -10.54 3.59
CA THR A 111 28.84 -11.46 3.95
C THR A 111 29.72 -10.75 4.98
N ALA A 112 29.26 -10.70 6.22
CA ALA A 112 30.11 -10.46 7.37
C ALA A 112 29.88 -11.65 8.29
N ASN A 113 30.73 -12.66 8.14
CA ASN A 113 31.20 -13.59 9.17
C ASN A 113 32.07 -14.67 8.53
N PHE A 114 33.36 -14.40 8.37
CA PHE A 114 34.44 -15.36 8.57
C PHE A 114 35.72 -14.58 8.89
N ALA A 115 35.87 -14.29 10.18
CA ALA A 115 37.15 -13.97 10.80
C ALA A 115 37.05 -14.36 12.28
N VAL A 116 37.23 -15.65 12.56
CA VAL A 116 38.04 -16.20 13.65
C VAL A 116 38.62 -17.52 13.13
#